data_AF-A0A6I8PR52-F1
#
_entry.id   AF-A0A6I8PR52-F1
#
_cell.length_a   1.000
_cell.length_b   1.000
_cell.length_c   1.000
_cell.angle_alpha   90.00
_cell.angle_beta   90.00
_cell.angle_gamma   90.00
#
_symmetry.space_group_name_H-M   'P 1'
#
loop_
_entity.id
_entity.type
_entity.pdbx_description
1 polymer ?
#
loop_
_entity_poly.entity_id
_entity_poly.type
_entity_poly.pdbx_seq_one_letter_code
_entity_poly.pdbx_strand_id
1 'polypeptide(L)'
;MPLKLSVELEIRAVTCQGAFLPEKNVYLSVCNLNQYRATECFPPVFPIEIQHTMNFEKVFRNASEPADILELLECYTTKFELIQLVHPEGEILAFYEENTRQFLFPESTLPSSNDKVDREVVMKKIRGFPDLAPKIEFSTQTSIKDIPSSLRMRFVEENLRVLRSALCNQEESNQEKQE
;
A
#
# COMPACT_ATOMS: atom_id res chain seq x y z
N MET A 1 15.96 18.23 7.04
CA MET A 1 16.78 17.10 6.51
C MET A 1 15.80 16.09 5.92
N PRO A 2 16.10 15.38 4.81
CA PRO A 2 15.10 14.48 4.23
C PRO A 2 14.72 13.39 5.25
N LEU A 3 13.42 13.16 5.39
CA LEU A 3 12.89 12.20 6.35
C LEU A 3 12.48 10.90 5.65
N LYS A 4 12.69 9.76 6.31
CA LYS A 4 12.20 8.45 5.90
C LYS A 4 11.03 8.05 6.77
N LEU A 5 9.88 7.79 6.14
CA LEU A 5 8.76 7.08 6.75
C LEU A 5 8.90 5.59 6.45
N SER A 6 8.75 4.76 7.48
CA SER A 6 8.63 3.31 7.36
C SER A 6 7.30 2.88 7.95
N VAL A 7 6.55 2.07 7.22
CA VAL A 7 5.24 1.54 7.61
C VAL A 7 5.33 0.02 7.62
N GLU A 8 5.09 -0.57 8.77
CA GLU A 8 4.85 -2.00 8.93
C GLU A 8 3.34 -2.21 9.00
N LEU A 9 2.81 -3.02 8.10
CA LEU A 9 1.40 -3.40 8.02
C LEU A 9 1.30 -4.90 8.22
N GLU A 10 0.63 -5.32 9.29
CA GLU A 10 0.38 -6.73 9.57
C GLU A 10 -1.07 -7.04 9.29
N ILE A 11 -1.31 -7.93 8.33
CA ILE A 11 -2.64 -8.36 7.91
C ILE A 11 -2.93 -9.69 8.58
N ARG A 12 -3.99 -9.75 9.38
CA ARG A 12 -4.34 -10.93 10.16
C ARG A 12 -5.29 -11.83 9.41
N ALA A 13 -6.44 -11.29 9.03
CA ALA A 13 -7.47 -12.06 8.36
C ALA A 13 -8.34 -11.18 7.47
N VAL A 14 -9.00 -11.83 6.50
CA VAL A 14 -10.19 -11.28 5.84
C VAL A 14 -11.37 -12.14 6.25
N THR A 15 -12.40 -11.51 6.83
CA THR A 15 -13.62 -12.19 7.28
C THR A 15 -14.80 -11.77 6.44
N CYS A 16 -15.74 -12.67 6.20
CA CYS A 16 -16.99 -12.31 5.53
C CYS A 16 -18.08 -13.29 5.97
N GLN A 17 -19.16 -12.76 6.53
CA GLN A 17 -20.28 -13.60 6.99
C GLN A 17 -21.12 -14.06 5.80
N GLY A 18 -21.46 -15.35 5.75
CA GLY A 18 -22.40 -15.90 4.75
C GLY A 18 -21.94 -15.83 3.29
N ALA A 19 -20.67 -15.49 3.04
CA ALA A 19 -20.10 -15.44 1.70
C ALA A 19 -19.43 -16.77 1.35
N PHE A 20 -19.75 -17.27 0.16
CA PHE A 20 -19.05 -18.36 -0.48
C PHE A 20 -18.42 -17.83 -1.76
N LEU A 21 -17.11 -17.96 -1.89
CA LEU A 21 -16.39 -17.54 -3.07
C LEU A 21 -16.28 -18.72 -4.07
N PRO A 22 -16.19 -18.46 -5.37
CA PRO A 22 -15.90 -19.49 -6.37
C PRO A 22 -14.65 -20.31 -6.01
N GLU A 23 -14.48 -21.52 -6.55
CA GLU A 23 -13.41 -22.47 -6.18
C GLU A 23 -11.95 -21.99 -6.44
N LYS A 24 -11.76 -20.79 -6.98
CA LYS A 24 -10.42 -20.25 -7.27
C LYS A 24 -9.83 -19.55 -6.07
N ASN A 25 -8.52 -19.75 -5.86
CA ASN A 25 -7.77 -19.11 -4.79
C ASN A 25 -7.86 -17.58 -4.87
N VAL A 26 -7.70 -16.94 -3.72
CA VAL A 26 -7.77 -15.49 -3.54
C VAL A 26 -6.49 -14.97 -2.93
N TYR A 27 -6.17 -13.71 -3.17
CA TYR A 27 -5.06 -13.02 -2.51
C TYR A 27 -5.44 -11.58 -2.25
N LEU A 28 -4.67 -10.92 -1.38
CA LEU A 28 -4.87 -9.53 -1.02
C LEU A 28 -3.73 -8.70 -1.63
N SER A 29 -4.09 -7.73 -2.47
CA SER A 29 -3.19 -6.70 -2.98
C SER A 29 -3.33 -5.45 -2.12
N VAL A 30 -2.20 -4.86 -1.74
CA VAL A 30 -2.13 -3.64 -0.93
C VAL A 30 -1.25 -2.61 -1.63
N CYS A 31 -1.82 -1.42 -1.82
CA CYS A 31 -1.08 -0.23 -2.23
C CYS A 31 -0.97 0.73 -1.04
N ASN A 32 0.25 1.07 -0.65
CA ASN A 32 0.53 2.10 0.33
C ASN A 32 1.75 2.91 -0.12
N LEU A 33 1.70 4.24 0.00
CA LEU A 33 2.78 5.14 -0.45
C LEU A 33 3.16 4.94 -1.93
N ASN A 34 2.18 4.60 -2.78
CA ASN A 34 2.32 4.24 -4.21
C ASN A 34 3.19 3.00 -4.47
N GLN A 35 3.31 2.11 -3.49
CA GLN A 35 4.01 0.83 -3.61
C GLN A 35 3.00 -0.29 -3.46
N TYR A 36 3.03 -1.24 -4.41
CA TYR A 36 2.18 -2.42 -4.39
C TYR A 36 2.91 -3.60 -3.75
N ARG A 37 2.18 -4.32 -2.90
CA ARG A 37 2.57 -5.60 -2.30
C ARG A 37 1.35 -6.51 -2.35
N ALA A 38 1.58 -7.81 -2.46
CA ALA A 38 0.52 -8.80 -2.46
C ALA A 38 0.89 -9.94 -1.53
N THR A 39 -0.13 -10.57 -0.93
CA THR A 39 0.05 -11.80 -0.19
C THR A 39 0.27 -12.99 -1.12
N GLU A 40 0.58 -14.15 -0.56
CA GLU A 40 0.37 -15.41 -1.25
C GLU A 40 -1.13 -15.69 -1.48
N CYS A 41 -1.41 -16.79 -2.18
CA CYS A 41 -2.76 -17.21 -2.50
C CYS A 41 -3.33 -18.10 -1.39
N PHE A 42 -4.56 -17.82 -0.99
CA PHE A 42 -5.29 -18.56 0.03
C PHE A 42 -6.51 -19.26 -0.58
N PRO A 43 -6.98 -20.35 0.03
CA PRO A 43 -8.26 -20.97 -0.33
C PRO A 43 -9.41 -19.95 -0.23
N PRO A 44 -10.44 -20.06 -1.09
CA PRO A 44 -11.61 -19.16 -1.12
C PRO A 44 -12.60 -19.40 0.02
N VAL A 45 -12.11 -19.64 1.24
CA VAL A 45 -12.92 -20.01 2.42
C VAL A 45 -12.71 -18.98 3.52
N PHE A 46 -13.81 -18.42 4.03
CA PHE A 46 -13.79 -17.47 5.14
C PHE A 46 -13.86 -18.17 6.51
N PRO A 47 -13.18 -17.65 7.56
CA PRO A 47 -12.23 -16.55 7.50
C PRO A 47 -10.94 -16.95 6.76
N ILE A 48 -10.40 -16.03 5.96
CA ILE A 48 -9.12 -16.20 5.29
C ILE A 48 -8.05 -15.72 6.25
N GLU A 49 -7.41 -16.66 6.95
CA GLU A 49 -6.29 -16.38 7.85
C GLU A 49 -5.01 -16.11 7.05
N ILE A 50 -4.50 -14.88 7.12
CA ILE A 50 -3.39 -14.39 6.30
C ILE A 50 -2.08 -14.30 7.10
N GLN A 51 -2.11 -13.71 8.31
CA GLN A 51 -0.97 -13.53 9.21
C GLN A 51 0.33 -13.09 8.48
N HIS A 52 0.23 -12.04 7.67
CA HIS A 52 1.30 -11.59 6.77
C HIS A 52 1.71 -10.14 7.04
N THR A 53 3.01 -9.90 7.15
CA THR A 53 3.57 -8.55 7.37
C THR A 53 4.16 -7.97 6.08
N MET A 54 3.68 -6.79 5.71
CA MET A 54 4.17 -6.00 4.59
C MET A 54 4.90 -4.74 5.08
N ASN A 55 6.03 -4.43 4.45
CA ASN A 55 6.82 -3.24 4.78
C ASN A 55 6.85 -2.26 3.61
N PHE A 56 6.55 -1.00 3.89
CA PHE A 56 6.58 0.11 2.93
C PHE A 56 7.51 1.19 3.45
N GLU A 57 8.40 1.69 2.60
CA GLU A 57 9.32 2.76 2.97
C GLU A 57 9.27 3.89 1.95
N LYS A 58 9.27 5.13 2.42
CA LYS A 58 9.34 6.29 1.53
C LYS A 58 10.19 7.40 2.12
N VAL A 59 11.03 7.97 1.25
CA VAL A 59 11.85 9.14 1.54
C VAL A 59 11.13 10.41 1.06
N PHE A 60 10.87 11.33 1.99
CA PHE A 60 10.31 12.65 1.72
C PHE A 60 11.43 13.68 1.69
N ARG A 61 11.86 14.05 0.47
CA ARG A 61 13.00 14.96 0.27
C ARG A 61 12.71 16.40 0.69
N ASN A 62 11.44 16.79 0.64
CA ASN A 62 10.98 18.14 0.93
C ASN A 62 10.39 18.29 2.34
N ALA A 63 10.42 17.21 3.15
CA ALA A 63 10.04 17.26 4.55
C ALA A 63 11.28 17.61 5.39
N SER A 64 11.14 18.56 6.30
CA SER A 64 12.14 18.90 7.31
C SER A 64 11.69 18.50 8.71
N GLU A 65 10.38 18.49 8.96
CA GLU A 65 9.76 18.12 10.23
C GLU A 65 8.76 16.96 10.04
N PRO A 66 8.48 16.15 11.09
CA PRO A 66 7.46 15.10 11.02
C PRO A 66 6.07 15.61 10.60
N ALA A 67 5.71 16.84 10.97
CA ALA A 67 4.45 17.47 10.56
C ALA A 67 4.32 17.59 9.04
N ASP A 68 5.42 17.91 8.34
CA ASP A 68 5.44 17.99 6.87
C ASP A 68 5.09 16.64 6.23
N ILE A 69 5.51 15.53 6.84
CA ILE A 69 5.14 14.19 6.36
C ILE A 69 3.63 14.01 6.45
N LEU A 70 3.00 14.42 7.55
CA LEU A 70 1.56 14.26 7.72
C LEU A 70 0.77 15.01 6.63
N GLU A 71 1.20 16.22 6.27
CA GLU A 71 0.61 16.97 5.17
C GLU A 71 0.86 16.29 3.82
N LEU A 72 2.09 15.83 3.57
CA LEU A 72 2.43 15.12 2.32
C LEU A 72 1.68 13.80 2.17
N LEU A 73 1.33 13.12 3.27
CA LEU A 73 0.53 11.90 3.26
C LEU A 73 -0.89 12.11 2.72
N GLU A 74 -1.42 13.34 2.73
CA GLU A 74 -2.73 13.65 2.15
C GLU A 74 -2.76 13.47 0.63
N CYS A 75 -1.59 13.49 -0.03
CA CYS A 75 -1.45 13.22 -1.46
C CYS A 75 -1.39 11.72 -1.81
N TYR A 76 -1.47 10.83 -0.82
CA TYR A 76 -1.40 9.38 -1.02
C TYR A 76 -2.72 8.72 -0.62
N THR A 77 -2.98 7.59 -1.27
CA THR A 77 -4.13 6.74 -1.00
C THR A 77 -3.64 5.36 -0.61
N THR A 78 -4.16 4.84 0.49
CA THR A 78 -4.00 3.43 0.86
C THR A 78 -5.16 2.64 0.27
N LYS A 79 -4.85 1.56 -0.45
CA LYS A 79 -5.84 0.70 -1.09
C LYS A 79 -5.57 -0.76 -0.77
N PHE A 80 -6.63 -1.50 -0.49
CA PHE A 80 -6.63 -2.95 -0.34
C PHE A 80 -7.59 -3.53 -1.37
N GLU A 81 -7.21 -4.61 -2.04
CA GLU A 81 -8.01 -5.28 -3.06
C GLU A 81 -7.99 -6.79 -2.80
N LEU A 82 -9.16 -7.36 -2.52
CA LEU A 82 -9.35 -8.80 -2.45
C LEU A 82 -9.58 -9.30 -3.87
N ILE A 83 -8.66 -10.10 -4.39
CA ILE A 83 -8.63 -10.52 -5.78
C ILE A 83 -8.75 -12.04 -5.85
N GLN A 84 -9.59 -12.52 -6.76
CA GLN A 84 -9.71 -13.94 -7.08
C GLN A 84 -8.95 -14.28 -8.37
N LEU A 85 -8.16 -15.35 -8.34
CA LEU A 85 -7.43 -15.84 -9.50
C LEU A 85 -8.35 -16.58 -10.48
N VAL A 86 -9.13 -15.80 -11.22
CA VAL A 86 -9.84 -16.28 -12.41
C VAL A 86 -8.91 -16.09 -13.61
N HIS A 87 -8.85 -17.05 -14.53
CA HIS A 87 -8.05 -16.93 -15.76
C HIS A 87 -8.89 -16.19 -16.83
N PRO A 88 -8.33 -15.28 -17.65
CA PRO A 88 -6.91 -14.89 -17.80
C PRO A 88 -6.44 -13.73 -16.91
N GLU A 89 -7.36 -12.98 -16.29
CA GLU A 89 -7.07 -11.84 -15.42
C GLU A 89 -7.76 -12.02 -14.07
N GLY A 90 -7.07 -11.70 -12.97
CA GLY A 90 -7.65 -11.75 -11.63
C GLY A 90 -8.82 -10.77 -11.48
N GLU A 91 -9.89 -11.19 -10.83
CA GLU A 91 -11.08 -10.38 -10.62
C GLU A 91 -11.05 -9.74 -9.22
N ILE A 92 -11.24 -8.41 -9.16
CA ILE A 92 -11.40 -7.71 -7.88
C ILE A 92 -12.78 -8.00 -7.34
N LEU A 93 -12.85 -8.62 -6.16
CA LEU A 93 -14.08 -8.98 -5.47
C LEU A 93 -14.58 -7.85 -4.56
N ALA A 94 -13.65 -7.23 -3.85
CA ALA A 94 -13.91 -6.12 -2.95
C ALA A 94 -12.63 -5.27 -2.82
N PHE A 95 -12.81 -4.00 -2.47
CA PHE A 95 -11.70 -3.09 -2.22
C PHE A 95 -11.98 -2.17 -1.04
N TYR A 96 -10.95 -1.77 -0.32
CA TYR A 96 -10.99 -0.68 0.65
C TYR A 96 -10.04 0.42 0.17
N GLU A 97 -10.43 1.67 0.33
CA GLU A 97 -9.66 2.82 -0.12
C GLU A 97 -9.87 3.99 0.85
N GLU A 98 -8.76 4.55 1.34
CA GLU A 98 -8.75 5.67 2.27
C GLU A 98 -7.50 6.53 2.06
N ASN A 99 -7.58 7.81 2.42
CA ASN A 99 -6.42 8.68 2.46
C ASN A 99 -5.31 8.10 3.35
N THR A 100 -4.06 8.10 2.92
CA THR A 100 -2.98 7.46 3.68
C THR A 100 -2.72 8.14 5.03
N ARG A 101 -2.92 9.46 5.16
CA ARG A 101 -2.80 10.15 6.46
C ARG A 101 -3.82 9.59 7.45
N GLN A 102 -5.09 9.55 7.06
CA GLN A 102 -6.19 9.02 7.88
C GLN A 102 -5.98 7.54 8.20
N PHE A 103 -5.53 6.77 7.21
CA PHE A 103 -5.26 5.35 7.38
C PHE A 103 -4.12 5.09 8.38
N LEU A 104 -3.01 5.82 8.33
CA LEU A 104 -1.88 5.60 9.25
C LEU A 104 -2.09 6.25 10.62
N PHE A 105 -2.84 7.34 10.68
CA PHE A 105 -3.07 8.15 11.88
C PHE A 105 -4.57 8.44 12.03
N PRO A 106 -5.40 7.42 12.33
CA PRO A 106 -6.83 7.62 12.50
C PRO A 106 -7.12 8.51 13.71
N GLU A 107 -8.17 9.33 13.61
CA GLU A 107 -8.65 10.11 14.76
C GLU A 107 -9.13 9.14 15.85
N SER A 108 -8.44 9.15 16.99
CA SER A 108 -8.57 8.22 18.11
C SER A 108 -10.01 7.78 18.42
N THR A 109 -10.32 6.51 18.17
CA THR A 109 -11.18 5.74 19.09
C THR A 109 -10.25 5.14 20.14
N LEU A 110 -10.52 5.51 21.41
CA LEU A 110 -9.81 5.20 22.66
C LEU A 110 -8.69 4.14 22.55
N PRO A 111 -7.43 4.48 22.90
CA PRO A 111 -6.35 3.50 22.92
C PRO A 111 -6.55 2.49 24.06
N SER A 112 -6.72 1.21 23.75
CA SER A 112 -6.37 0.15 24.69
C SER A 112 -4.85 -0.02 24.66
N SER A 113 -4.20 0.33 25.76
CA SER A 113 -2.78 0.14 26.13
C SER A 113 -1.85 -0.55 25.13
N ASN A 114 -0.76 0.16 24.75
CA ASN A 114 0.58 -0.31 24.35
C ASN A 114 0.77 -1.43 23.31
N ASP A 115 -0.28 -2.05 22.79
CA ASP A 115 -0.19 -3.09 21.78
C ASP A 115 -0.52 -2.52 20.40
N LYS A 116 0.05 -3.13 19.34
CA LYS A 116 -0.37 -2.90 17.95
C LYS A 116 -1.91 -2.86 17.92
N VAL A 117 -2.48 -1.70 17.60
CA VAL A 117 -3.93 -1.54 17.65
C VAL A 117 -4.51 -2.33 16.48
N ASP A 118 -5.28 -3.35 16.83
CA ASP A 118 -5.99 -4.15 15.85
C ASP A 118 -7.18 -3.37 15.34
N ARG A 119 -7.19 -3.18 14.03
CA ARG A 119 -8.19 -2.41 13.31
C ARG A 119 -8.94 -3.34 12.38
N GLU A 120 -10.26 -3.15 12.36
CA GLU A 120 -11.15 -3.81 11.41
C GLU A 120 -11.74 -2.73 10.49
N VAL A 121 -11.62 -2.93 9.17
CA VAL A 121 -12.28 -2.08 8.17
C VAL A 121 -13.16 -2.91 7.26
N VAL A 122 -14.34 -2.38 6.94
CA VAL A 122 -15.27 -2.99 6.00
C VAL A 122 -14.88 -2.58 4.57
N MET A 123 -14.77 -3.55 3.67
CA MET A 123 -14.47 -3.30 2.26
C MET A 123 -15.72 -2.88 1.49
N LYS A 124 -15.53 -2.11 0.43
CA LYS A 124 -16.55 -1.89 -0.61
C LYS A 124 -16.56 -3.08 -1.55
N LYS A 125 -17.70 -3.74 -1.66
CA LYS A 125 -17.86 -4.91 -2.53
C LYS A 125 -18.12 -4.52 -3.99
N ILE A 126 -17.62 -5.30 -4.94
CA ILE A 126 -17.94 -5.16 -6.37
C ILE A 126 -19.32 -5.78 -6.66
N ARG A 127 -19.95 -5.39 -7.76
CA ARG A 127 -21.22 -5.99 -8.20
C ARG A 127 -21.03 -7.50 -8.42
N GLY A 128 -21.89 -8.32 -7.84
CA GLY A 128 -21.80 -9.78 -7.92
C GLY A 128 -21.16 -10.45 -6.71
N PHE A 129 -20.54 -9.67 -5.80
CA PHE A 129 -20.09 -10.19 -4.51
C PHE A 129 -21.28 -10.51 -3.58
N PRO A 130 -21.20 -11.54 -2.71
CA PRO A 130 -22.22 -11.89 -1.72
C PRO A 130 -22.79 -10.73 -0.89
N ASP A 131 -23.94 -10.97 -0.25
CA ASP A 131 -24.75 -9.90 0.36
C ASP A 131 -24.00 -9.09 1.44
N LEU A 132 -23.17 -9.74 2.24
CA LEU A 132 -22.35 -9.08 3.27
C LEU A 132 -20.96 -8.75 2.73
N ALA A 133 -20.46 -7.57 3.09
CA ALA A 133 -19.15 -7.09 2.65
C ALA A 133 -18.01 -7.75 3.46
N PRO A 134 -16.87 -8.06 2.83
CA PRO A 134 -15.69 -8.53 3.54
C PRO A 134 -15.16 -7.46 4.50
N LYS A 135 -14.50 -7.92 5.55
CA LYS A 135 -13.80 -7.09 6.51
C LYS A 135 -12.35 -7.51 6.59
N ILE A 136 -11.44 -6.55 6.71
CA ILE A 136 -10.01 -6.79 6.87
C ILE A 136 -9.65 -6.49 8.31
N GLU A 137 -9.00 -7.43 8.97
CA GLU A 137 -8.35 -7.25 10.27
C GLU A 137 -6.84 -7.05 10.06
N PHE A 138 -6.30 -5.95 10.59
CA PHE A 138 -4.90 -5.60 10.44
C PHE A 138 -4.41 -4.70 11.57
N SER A 139 -3.10 -4.57 11.69
CA SER A 139 -2.46 -3.55 12.53
C SER A 139 -1.39 -2.80 11.75
N THR A 140 -1.07 -1.58 12.19
CA THR A 140 -0.05 -0.75 11.55
C THR A 140 0.89 -0.16 12.58
N GLN A 141 2.17 -0.13 12.24
CA GLN A 141 3.19 0.57 12.98
C GLN A 141 3.98 1.49 12.05
N THR A 142 4.14 2.76 12.43
CA THR A 142 4.88 3.74 11.64
C THR A 142 6.11 4.24 12.38
N SER A 143 7.21 4.46 11.67
CA SER A 143 8.38 5.15 12.21
C SER A 143 8.89 6.21 11.24
N ILE A 144 9.26 7.38 11.78
CA ILE A 144 9.87 8.48 11.02
C ILE A 144 11.32 8.61 11.50
N LYS A 145 12.26 8.60 10.57
CA LYS A 145 13.70 8.72 10.85
C LYS A 145 14.34 9.74 9.94
N ASP A 146 15.26 10.53 10.48
CA ASP A 146 16.17 11.34 9.68
C ASP A 146 17.05 10.46 8.80
N ILE A 147 17.30 10.90 7.57
CA ILE A 147 18.29 10.28 6.70
C ILE A 147 19.61 11.04 6.85
N PRO A 148 20.69 10.37 7.32
CA PRO A 148 22.00 10.99 7.42
C PRO A 148 22.48 11.58 6.10
N SER A 149 23.17 12.70 6.18
CA SER A 149 23.72 13.44 5.03
C SER A 149 24.62 12.61 4.12
N SER A 150 25.25 11.54 4.63
CA SER A 150 26.09 10.61 3.85
C SER A 150 25.32 9.72 2.87
N LEU A 151 24.04 9.42 3.15
CA LEU A 151 23.16 8.66 2.23
C LEU A 151 22.51 9.57 1.17
N ARG A 152 22.58 10.90 1.35
CA ARG A 152 22.05 11.91 0.41
C ARG A 152 22.68 11.81 -0.98
N MET A 153 23.96 11.46 -1.06
CA MET A 153 24.69 11.37 -2.34
C MET A 153 24.15 10.25 -3.25
N ARG A 154 23.72 9.12 -2.69
CA ARG A 154 23.17 8.00 -3.48
C ARG A 154 21.87 8.38 -4.19
N PHE A 155 21.01 9.17 -3.53
CA PHE A 155 19.74 9.63 -4.11
C PHE A 155 19.92 10.72 -5.17
N VAL A 156 20.93 11.58 -5.04
CA VAL A 156 21.28 12.57 -6.07
C VAL A 156 21.81 11.88 -7.33
N GLU A 157 22.69 10.89 -7.16
CA GLU A 157 23.23 10.10 -8.27
C GLU A 157 22.13 9.35 -9.03
N GLU A 158 21.14 8.78 -8.35
CA GLU A 158 20.05 8.05 -8.99
C GLU A 158 19.13 8.97 -9.81
N ASN A 159 18.77 10.15 -9.29
CA ASN A 159 18.04 11.15 -10.08
C ASN A 159 18.85 11.65 -11.29
N LEU A 160 20.16 11.85 -11.14
CA LEU A 160 21.04 12.24 -12.24
C LEU A 160 21.13 11.15 -13.31
N ARG A 161 21.10 9.87 -12.92
CA ARG A 161 21.03 8.76 -13.88
C ARG A 161 19.71 8.75 -14.65
N VAL A 162 18.57 8.93 -13.98
CA VAL A 162 17.25 8.99 -14.63
C VAL A 162 17.14 10.20 -15.57
N LEU A 163 17.62 11.38 -15.15
CA LEU A 163 17.67 12.56 -16.01
C LEU A 163 18.60 12.34 -17.21
N ARG A 164 19.78 11.75 -17.01
CA ARG A 164 20.70 11.43 -18.11
C ARG A 164 20.10 10.42 -19.09
N SER A 165 19.41 9.38 -18.61
CA SER A 165 18.74 8.43 -19.50
C SER A 165 17.58 9.08 -20.24
N ALA A 166 16.80 9.96 -19.59
CA ALA A 166 15.73 10.69 -20.25
C ALA A 166 16.23 11.65 -21.34
N LEU A 167 17.36 12.33 -21.10
CA LEU A 167 18.00 13.18 -22.11
C LEU A 167 18.58 12.37 -23.27
N CYS A 168 19.20 11.22 -23.00
CA CYS A 168 19.74 10.33 -24.04
C CYS A 168 18.62 9.81 -24.98
N ASN A 169 17.47 9.43 -24.42
CA ASN A 169 16.32 8.95 -25.19
C ASN A 169 15.66 10.08 -26.05
N GLN A 170 15.80 11.34 -25.65
CA GLN A 170 15.32 12.48 -26.44
C GLN A 170 16.24 12.83 -27.62
N GLU A 171 17.53 12.52 -27.54
CA GLU A 171 18.47 12.72 -28.64
C GLU A 171 18.28 11.64 -29.73
N GLU A 172 18.04 10.38 -29.35
CA GLU A 172 17.77 9.28 -30.29
C GLU A 172 16.45 9.46 -31.05
N SER A 173 15.36 9.85 -30.36
CA SER A 173 14.05 10.08 -30.98
C SER A 173 13.98 11.29 -31.92
N ASN A 174 14.94 12.21 -31.83
CA ASN A 174 15.06 13.35 -32.76
C ASN A 174 15.89 13.00 -34.02
N GLN A 175 16.71 11.94 -33.98
CA GLN A 175 17.45 11.46 -35.15
C GLN A 175 16.60 10.57 -36.07
N GLU A 176 15.69 9.76 -35.51
CA GLU A 176 14.79 8.89 -36.32
C GLU A 176 13.66 9.65 -37.05
N LYS A 177 13.47 10.96 -36.81
CA LYS A 177 12.47 11.79 -37.52
C LYS A 177 13.02 12.58 -38.70
N GLN A 178 14.29 12.38 -39.06
CA GLN A 178 14.94 13.06 -40.18
C GLN A 178 15.36 12.13 -41.33
N GLU A 179 14.99 10.84 -41.31
CA GLU A 179 15.07 9.94 -42.47
C GLU A 179 13.70 9.57 -43.04
#